data_AF-A0A8J5GLH0-F1
#
_entry.id   AF-A0A8J5GLH0-F1
#
_cell.length_a   1.000
_cell.length_b   1.000
_cell.length_c   1.000
_cell.angle_alpha   90.00
_cell.angle_beta   90.00
_cell.angle_gamma   90.00
#
_symmetry.space_group_name_H-M   'P 1'
#
loop_
_entity.id
_entity.type
_entity.pdbx_description
1 polymer ?
#
loop_
_entity_poly.entity_id
_entity_poly.type
_entity_poly.pdbx_seq_one_letter_code
_entity_poly.pdbx_strand_id
1 'polypeptide(L)'
;MCRLIISVDGTHLRGAYKGKMFIVVSKDTKNHILPVAYAIVDEETMVVGVGFLNNLEEWKEPIAYHRFCLRHVQSNFMTKFKNITLKHYCWAIGNTTQRWKFNRFKRQIRALDPAAWQYLRDIDIRRWSLAYDGNHRWGCLTTNTSESLNNVLRGARLLPIKVCINLSFYRIVQLFQRYKQVAHHCNTALPPHHWSKFMEAERHAQGHHIDELNYTDGVYKIVTTRQLNGKGGHVHTVLYYEKDCTCGKWQMHRFPCSHAIAVCRHRGDNAIDLVDEVHTTKTYMAQYSGKFYPIHHKDYWTNQGWEIQADYSRLINHERGRRRESRIQNEMDLRHPDEPRRCGRCHQTDHNRRNCQNTHPRVDNEVDS
;
A
#
# COMPACT_ATOMS: atom_id res chain seq x y z
N MET A 1 -8.82 -1.40 -14.48
CA MET A 1 -7.64 -1.31 -13.58
C MET A 1 -7.84 -2.29 -12.43
N CYS A 2 -6.84 -3.08 -12.05
CA CYS A 2 -7.03 -4.18 -11.09
C CYS A 2 -7.18 -3.74 -9.62
N ARG A 3 -6.68 -2.55 -9.27
CA ARG A 3 -6.90 -1.90 -7.98
C ARG A 3 -7.01 -0.39 -8.19
N LEU A 4 -8.09 0.21 -7.71
CA LEU A 4 -8.32 1.66 -7.79
C LEU A 4 -7.77 2.37 -6.54
N ILE A 5 -6.49 2.14 -6.25
CA ILE A 5 -5.81 2.79 -5.11
C ILE A 5 -4.61 3.54 -5.62
N ILE A 6 -4.56 4.79 -5.21
CA ILE A 6 -3.48 5.69 -5.53
C ILE A 6 -2.83 6.15 -4.23
N SER A 7 -1.51 6.08 -4.20
CA SER A 7 -0.66 6.53 -3.11
C SER A 7 0.06 7.78 -3.59
N VAL A 8 -0.08 8.87 -2.84
CA VAL A 8 0.59 10.14 -3.10
C VAL A 8 1.60 10.35 -1.98
N ASP A 9 2.84 10.63 -2.35
CA ASP A 9 3.86 11.05 -1.39
C ASP A 9 4.74 12.13 -1.99
N GLY A 10 5.11 13.10 -1.15
CA GLY A 10 5.82 14.30 -1.53
C GLY A 10 7.28 14.24 -1.10
N THR A 11 8.17 14.76 -1.94
CA THR A 11 9.56 14.91 -1.56
C THR A 11 10.11 16.29 -1.93
N HIS A 12 10.87 16.89 -1.02
CA HIS A 12 11.49 18.19 -1.25
C HIS A 12 12.54 18.12 -2.37
N LEU A 13 12.46 19.07 -3.29
CA LEU A 13 13.53 19.35 -4.25
C LEU A 13 14.73 19.94 -3.51
N ARG A 14 15.93 19.49 -3.89
CA ARG A 14 17.18 19.86 -3.22
C ARG A 14 18.15 20.62 -4.13
N GLY A 15 17.82 20.76 -5.41
CA GLY A 15 18.58 21.55 -6.38
C GLY A 15 18.30 23.06 -6.31
N ALA A 16 18.56 23.74 -7.42
CA ALA A 16 18.32 25.18 -7.59
C ALA A 16 16.83 25.57 -7.50
N TYR A 17 15.93 24.60 -7.63
CA TYR A 17 14.49 24.86 -7.57
C TYR A 17 13.95 24.70 -6.13
N LYS A 18 13.07 25.62 -5.72
CA LYS A 18 12.27 25.48 -4.49
C LYS A 18 11.09 24.53 -4.76
N GLY A 19 10.46 24.05 -3.69
CA GLY A 19 9.27 23.22 -3.80
C GLY A 19 9.42 21.72 -3.54
N LYS A 20 8.33 21.02 -3.79
CA LYS A 20 8.16 19.58 -3.61
C LYS A 20 7.75 18.93 -4.92
N MET A 21 8.32 17.76 -5.18
CA MET A 21 7.85 16.85 -6.20
C MET A 21 6.93 15.82 -5.54
N PHE A 22 5.67 15.81 -5.92
CA PHE A 22 4.73 14.75 -5.61
C PHE A 22 4.78 13.68 -6.67
N ILE A 23 4.75 12.44 -6.22
CA ILE A 23 4.63 11.29 -7.11
C ILE A 23 3.42 10.49 -6.71
N VAL A 24 2.59 10.26 -7.71
CA VAL A 24 1.33 9.56 -7.64
C VAL A 24 1.58 8.17 -8.18
N VAL A 25 1.42 7.14 -7.35
CA VAL A 25 1.63 5.74 -7.76
C VAL A 25 0.41 4.88 -7.46
N SER A 26 0.16 3.93 -8.32
CA SER A 26 -0.77 2.82 -8.12
C SER A 26 0.00 1.50 -8.00
N LYS A 27 -0.74 0.42 -7.75
CA LYS A 27 -0.24 -0.96 -7.75
C LYS A 27 -1.03 -1.83 -8.70
N ASP A 28 -0.35 -2.77 -9.35
CA ASP A 28 -1.04 -3.88 -10.01
C ASP A 28 -1.38 -5.03 -9.03
N THR A 29 -1.97 -6.11 -9.55
CA THR A 29 -2.32 -7.32 -8.79
C THR A 29 -1.10 -8.03 -8.18
N LYS A 30 0.07 -7.89 -8.80
CA LYS A 30 1.35 -8.44 -8.30
C LYS A 30 2.05 -7.50 -7.30
N ASN A 31 1.42 -6.39 -6.93
CA ASN A 31 1.97 -5.30 -6.11
C ASN A 31 3.14 -4.54 -6.75
N HIS A 32 3.33 -4.63 -8.06
CA HIS A 32 4.29 -3.77 -8.74
C HIS A 32 3.84 -2.31 -8.70
N ILE A 33 4.81 -1.41 -8.57
CA ILE A 33 4.57 0.03 -8.52
C ILE A 33 4.36 0.54 -9.94
N LEU A 34 3.22 1.20 -10.16
CA LEU A 34 2.90 1.86 -11.42
C LEU A 34 2.77 3.35 -11.17
N PRO A 35 3.76 4.17 -11.57
CA PRO A 35 3.63 5.60 -11.42
C PRO A 35 2.57 6.11 -12.41
N VAL A 36 1.67 6.95 -11.91
CA VAL A 36 0.49 7.44 -12.63
C VAL A 36 0.69 8.89 -13.05
N ALA A 37 1.18 9.73 -12.13
CA ALA A 37 1.38 11.15 -12.36
C ALA A 37 2.49 11.71 -11.46
N TYR A 38 2.96 12.91 -11.80
CA TYR A 38 3.84 13.72 -10.97
C TYR A 38 3.29 15.15 -10.92
N ALA A 39 3.56 15.84 -9.82
CA ALA A 39 3.27 17.25 -9.67
C ALA A 39 4.45 17.95 -9.00
N ILE A 40 4.71 19.19 -9.39
CA ILE A 40 5.72 20.04 -8.74
C ILE A 40 4.98 21.23 -8.18
N VAL A 41 5.21 21.50 -6.89
CA VAL A 41 4.54 22.59 -6.18
C VAL A 41 5.55 23.40 -5.39
N ASP A 42 5.34 24.71 -5.26
CA ASP A 42 6.29 25.61 -4.61
C ASP A 42 6.36 25.43 -3.09
N GLU A 43 5.24 25.12 -2.42
CA GLU A 43 5.18 24.79 -0.99
C GLU A 43 4.05 23.82 -0.66
N GLU A 44 4.21 23.07 0.44
CA GLU A 44 3.13 22.24 1.00
C GLU A 44 2.23 23.09 1.87
N THR A 45 1.44 23.95 1.27
CA THR A 45 0.21 24.36 1.96
C THR A 45 -0.74 23.15 1.91
N MET A 46 -1.42 22.85 3.02
CA MET A 46 -2.50 21.84 3.01
C MET A 46 -3.52 22.13 1.90
N VAL A 47 -3.59 23.38 1.43
CA VAL A 47 -4.40 23.86 0.32
C VAL A 47 -3.90 23.38 -1.05
N VAL A 48 -2.64 23.06 -1.29
CA VAL A 48 -2.15 22.65 -2.63
C VAL A 48 -2.07 21.14 -2.79
N GLY A 49 -1.63 20.39 -1.76
CA GLY A 49 -1.64 18.92 -1.81
C GLY A 49 -3.06 18.33 -1.76
N VAL A 50 -3.95 18.96 -0.98
CA VAL A 50 -5.38 18.61 -0.93
C VAL A 50 -6.17 19.39 -1.97
N GLY A 51 -5.80 20.62 -2.36
CA GLY A 51 -6.53 21.39 -3.38
C GLY A 51 -6.20 21.03 -4.82
N PHE A 52 -5.00 20.54 -5.17
CA PHE A 52 -4.76 19.98 -6.50
C PHE A 52 -5.67 18.77 -6.76
N LEU A 53 -5.83 17.90 -5.75
CA LEU A 53 -6.75 16.76 -5.83
C LEU A 53 -8.20 17.23 -5.65
N ASN A 54 -8.52 18.09 -4.69
CA ASN A 54 -9.90 18.53 -4.45
C ASN A 54 -10.43 19.54 -5.49
N ASN A 55 -9.62 20.11 -6.37
CA ASN A 55 -10.12 20.98 -7.46
C ASN A 55 -10.54 20.17 -8.69
N LEU A 56 -10.13 18.91 -8.77
CA LEU A 56 -10.56 17.99 -9.81
C LEU A 56 -11.81 17.26 -9.33
N GLU A 57 -12.91 17.37 -10.07
CA GLU A 57 -14.18 16.73 -9.70
C GLU A 57 -14.04 15.22 -9.57
N GLU A 58 -13.15 14.60 -10.35
CA GLU A 58 -12.89 13.15 -10.35
C GLU A 58 -12.24 12.63 -9.05
N TRP A 59 -11.74 13.53 -8.20
CA TRP A 59 -11.05 13.18 -6.96
C TRP A 59 -11.87 13.51 -5.71
N LYS A 60 -13.12 13.91 -5.88
CA LYS A 60 -14.10 14.11 -4.79
C LYS A 60 -14.96 12.87 -4.59
N GLU A 61 -15.52 12.74 -3.39
CA GLU A 61 -16.58 11.76 -3.14
C GLU A 61 -17.82 12.14 -3.98
N PRO A 62 -18.51 11.18 -4.62
CA PRO A 62 -18.39 9.72 -4.47
C PRO A 62 -17.41 9.02 -5.42
N ILE A 63 -16.67 9.76 -6.26
CA ILE A 63 -15.78 9.21 -7.28
C ILE A 63 -14.46 8.70 -6.66
N ALA A 64 -13.87 9.48 -5.74
CA ALA A 64 -12.66 9.10 -5.02
C ALA A 64 -12.78 9.38 -3.52
N TYR A 65 -12.12 8.53 -2.73
CA TYR A 65 -12.20 8.55 -1.27
C TYR A 65 -10.81 8.79 -0.67
N HIS A 66 -10.62 9.94 -0.03
CA HIS A 66 -9.35 10.27 0.59
C HIS A 66 -9.17 9.54 1.93
N ARG A 67 -8.02 8.89 2.12
CA ARG A 67 -7.72 8.02 3.25
C ARG A 67 -6.27 8.21 3.73
N PHE A 68 -6.08 8.38 5.05
CA PHE A 68 -4.77 8.64 5.65
C PHE A 68 -3.97 7.36 5.85
N CYS A 69 -2.71 7.32 5.42
CA CYS A 69 -1.80 6.22 5.74
C CYS A 69 -1.79 5.93 7.26
N LEU A 70 -2.15 4.71 7.67
CA LEU A 70 -2.23 4.34 9.09
C LEU A 70 -0.87 4.43 9.78
N ARG A 71 0.22 4.18 9.04
CA ARG A 71 1.58 4.38 9.55
C ARG A 71 1.85 5.86 9.86
N HIS A 72 1.41 6.78 9.00
CA HIS A 72 1.53 8.22 9.26
C HIS A 72 0.63 8.66 10.42
N VAL A 73 -0.59 8.14 10.51
CA VAL A 73 -1.47 8.36 11.68
C VAL A 73 -0.78 7.90 12.97
N GLN A 74 -0.20 6.71 12.97
CA GLN A 74 0.55 6.18 14.10
C GLN A 74 1.80 7.02 14.41
N SER A 75 2.57 7.45 13.42
CA SER A 75 3.76 8.27 13.64
C SER A 75 3.41 9.64 14.24
N ASN A 76 2.38 10.30 13.69
CA ASN A 76 1.84 11.55 14.24
C ASN A 76 1.28 11.36 15.66
N PHE A 77 0.66 10.21 15.94
CA PHE A 77 0.24 9.84 17.29
C PHE A 77 1.45 9.68 18.23
N MET A 78 2.51 9.03 17.78
CA MET A 78 3.74 8.81 18.57
C MET A 78 4.57 10.08 18.79
N THR A 79 4.32 11.20 18.09
CA THR A 79 4.95 12.48 18.45
C THR A 79 4.40 13.02 19.77
N LYS A 80 3.12 12.75 20.08
CA LYS A 80 2.43 13.20 21.29
C LYS A 80 2.45 12.16 22.42
N PHE A 81 2.26 10.89 22.08
CA PHE A 81 2.11 9.80 23.06
C PHE A 81 3.28 8.83 22.97
N LYS A 82 4.33 9.06 23.76
CA LYS A 82 5.57 8.25 23.77
C LYS A 82 5.40 6.94 24.55
N ASN A 83 4.48 6.08 24.11
CA ASN A 83 4.19 4.79 24.77
C ASN A 83 4.07 3.64 23.75
N ILE A 84 4.84 2.57 23.95
CA ILE A 84 4.91 1.42 23.03
C ILE A 84 3.58 0.64 22.99
N THR A 85 2.89 0.49 24.13
CA THR A 85 1.59 -0.17 24.19
C THR A 85 0.53 0.62 23.43
N LEU A 86 0.51 1.96 23.58
CA LEU A 86 -0.34 2.83 22.79
C LEU A 86 0.01 2.80 21.29
N LYS A 87 1.30 2.71 20.94
CA LYS A 87 1.74 2.46 19.55
C LYS A 87 1.07 1.21 18.99
N HIS A 88 1.14 0.09 19.71
CA HIS A 88 0.56 -1.18 19.30
C HIS A 88 -0.96 -1.10 19.15
N TYR A 89 -1.65 -0.48 20.12
CA TYR A 89 -3.11 -0.31 20.04
C TYR A 89 -3.55 0.64 18.93
N CYS A 90 -2.81 1.72 18.66
CA CYS A 90 -3.07 2.62 17.54
C CYS A 90 -3.01 1.88 16.19
N TRP A 91 -2.05 0.97 16.01
CA TRP A 91 -2.02 0.12 14.82
C TRP A 91 -3.20 -0.86 14.79
N ALA A 92 -3.44 -1.55 15.91
CA ALA A 92 -4.43 -2.62 15.99
C ALA A 92 -5.86 -2.10 15.76
N ILE A 93 -6.21 -0.93 16.30
CA ILE A 93 -7.53 -0.30 16.12
C ILE A 93 -7.74 0.21 14.69
N GLY A 94 -6.69 0.69 14.00
CA GLY A 94 -6.78 1.10 12.60
C GLY A 94 -6.84 -0.08 11.62
N ASN A 95 -6.14 -1.18 11.92
CA ASN A 95 -6.01 -2.38 11.08
C ASN A 95 -7.15 -3.41 11.26
N THR A 96 -8.04 -3.22 12.22
CA THR A 96 -9.12 -4.20 12.42
C THR A 96 -10.31 -3.92 11.50
N THR A 97 -10.81 -4.97 10.85
CA THR A 97 -12.04 -4.96 10.05
C THR A 97 -13.30 -5.16 10.88
N GLN A 98 -13.17 -5.63 12.12
CA GLN A 98 -14.30 -6.08 12.95
C GLN A 98 -14.64 -5.02 13.99
N ARG A 99 -15.89 -4.53 14.00
CA ARG A 99 -16.34 -3.47 14.91
C ARG A 99 -16.17 -3.82 16.39
N TRP A 100 -16.36 -5.09 16.77
CA TRP A 100 -16.17 -5.51 18.17
C TRP A 100 -14.68 -5.43 18.60
N LYS A 101 -13.74 -5.79 17.71
CA LYS A 101 -12.30 -5.63 17.96
C LYS A 101 -11.92 -4.16 18.05
N PHE A 102 -12.49 -3.33 17.18
CA PHE A 102 -12.33 -1.88 17.25
C PHE A 102 -12.76 -1.36 18.63
N ASN A 103 -13.95 -1.72 19.09
CA ASN A 103 -14.47 -1.30 20.40
C ASN A 103 -13.63 -1.84 21.57
N ARG A 104 -13.05 -3.04 21.45
CA ARG A 104 -12.09 -3.57 22.42
C ARG A 104 -10.83 -2.70 22.49
N PHE A 105 -10.18 -2.42 21.37
CA PHE A 105 -8.98 -1.56 21.37
C PHE A 105 -9.29 -0.12 21.81
N LYS A 106 -10.45 0.42 21.44
CA LYS A 106 -10.94 1.71 21.93
C LYS A 106 -10.98 1.75 23.46
N ARG A 107 -11.52 0.70 24.11
CA ARG A 107 -11.53 0.59 25.58
C ARG A 107 -10.11 0.53 26.15
N GLN A 108 -9.22 -0.26 25.56
CA GLN A 108 -7.84 -0.39 26.01
C GLN A 108 -7.05 0.93 25.89
N ILE A 109 -7.22 1.67 24.80
CA ILE A 109 -6.61 3.00 24.63
C ILE A 109 -7.15 3.97 25.68
N ARG A 110 -8.49 4.06 25.83
CA ARG A 110 -9.12 4.96 26.82
C ARG A 110 -8.69 4.65 28.25
N ALA A 111 -8.49 3.38 28.59
CA ALA A 111 -8.06 2.96 29.92
C ALA A 111 -6.60 3.31 30.20
N LEU A 112 -5.73 3.28 29.18
CA LEU A 112 -4.32 3.67 29.31
C LEU A 112 -4.14 5.19 29.32
N ASP A 113 -4.81 5.89 28.40
CA ASP A 113 -4.72 7.34 28.25
C ASP A 113 -5.97 7.86 27.52
N PRO A 114 -6.89 8.53 28.24
CA PRO A 114 -8.07 9.15 27.62
C PRO A 114 -7.74 10.20 26.55
N ALA A 115 -6.64 10.96 26.71
CA ALA A 115 -6.22 11.97 25.75
C ALA A 115 -5.70 11.33 24.45
N ALA A 116 -5.09 10.14 24.54
CA ALA A 116 -4.71 9.36 23.37
C ALA A 116 -5.92 8.95 22.52
N TRP A 117 -7.01 8.48 23.16
CA TRP A 117 -8.26 8.22 22.44
C TRP A 117 -8.86 9.50 21.87
N GLN A 118 -8.83 10.60 22.62
CA GLN A 118 -9.34 11.88 22.16
C GLN A 118 -8.67 12.31 20.86
N TYR A 119 -7.34 12.25 20.81
CA TYR A 119 -6.59 12.57 19.60
C TYR A 119 -7.01 11.73 18.39
N LEU A 120 -7.20 10.42 18.57
CA LEU A 120 -7.64 9.54 17.47
C LEU A 120 -9.09 9.80 17.06
N ARG A 121 -9.95 10.19 18.00
CA ARG A 121 -11.35 10.54 17.77
C ARG A 121 -11.49 11.81 16.95
N ASP A 122 -10.57 12.77 17.11
CA ASP A 122 -10.59 14.05 16.40
C ASP A 122 -10.21 13.91 14.92
N ILE A 123 -9.60 12.78 14.54
CA ILE A 123 -9.37 12.40 13.15
C ILE A 123 -10.61 11.64 12.65
N ASP A 124 -11.22 12.07 11.52
CA ASP A 124 -12.35 11.36 10.91
C ASP A 124 -12.07 9.85 10.81
N ILE A 125 -12.83 9.06 11.56
CA ILE A 125 -12.65 7.61 11.74
C ILE A 125 -12.66 6.85 10.40
N ARG A 126 -13.44 7.34 9.42
CA ARG A 126 -13.54 6.75 8.08
C ARG A 126 -12.22 6.87 7.32
N ARG A 127 -11.39 7.86 7.66
CA ARG A 127 -10.13 8.14 6.96
C ARG A 127 -8.98 7.23 7.38
N TRP A 128 -9.05 6.56 8.53
CA TRP A 128 -7.89 5.83 9.07
C TRP A 128 -8.20 4.43 9.62
N SER A 129 -9.47 4.08 9.88
CA SER A 129 -9.85 2.77 10.42
C SER A 129 -10.53 1.88 9.38
N LEU A 130 -10.03 0.65 9.20
CA LEU A 130 -10.67 -0.33 8.29
C LEU A 130 -12.12 -0.67 8.67
N ALA A 131 -12.44 -0.71 9.96
CA ALA A 131 -13.79 -1.03 10.43
C ALA A 131 -14.86 -0.01 10.01
N TYR A 132 -14.46 1.21 9.65
CA TYR A 132 -15.34 2.32 9.26
C TYR A 132 -14.99 2.90 7.88
N ASP A 133 -14.06 2.29 7.17
CA ASP A 133 -13.53 2.78 5.90
C ASP A 133 -14.56 2.71 4.76
N GLY A 134 -15.56 1.82 4.86
CA GLY A 134 -16.46 1.47 3.76
C GLY A 134 -15.78 0.59 2.70
N ASN A 135 -14.68 -0.09 3.06
CA ASN A 135 -13.89 -0.96 2.18
C ASN A 135 -13.23 -0.25 0.98
N HIS A 136 -13.07 1.08 1.03
CA HIS A 136 -12.47 1.89 -0.02
C HIS A 136 -10.96 1.69 -0.16
N ARG A 137 -10.27 1.18 0.87
CA ARG A 137 -8.80 1.03 0.88
C ARG A 137 -8.27 -0.33 0.45
N TRP A 138 -9.13 -1.30 0.15
CA TRP A 138 -8.72 -2.64 -0.28
C TRP A 138 -7.62 -3.31 0.58
N GLY A 139 -7.57 -2.98 1.88
CA GLY A 139 -6.54 -3.43 2.82
C GLY A 139 -5.18 -2.71 2.75
N CYS A 140 -5.06 -1.67 1.93
CA CYS A 140 -3.88 -0.82 1.87
C CYS A 140 -3.86 0.20 3.03
N LEU A 141 -3.03 -0.11 4.02
CA LEU A 141 -2.84 0.71 5.22
C LEU A 141 -1.67 1.67 5.14
N THR A 142 -0.71 1.41 4.25
CA THR A 142 0.55 2.15 4.20
C THR A 142 0.92 2.63 2.80
N THR A 143 1.72 3.69 2.77
CA THR A 143 2.27 4.37 1.58
C THR A 143 3.63 3.83 1.14
N ASN A 144 4.00 2.60 1.55
CA ASN A 144 5.35 2.03 1.30
C ASN A 144 5.77 2.10 -0.17
N THR A 145 4.82 2.04 -1.09
CA THR A 145 5.11 2.08 -2.52
C THR A 145 5.47 3.45 -3.04
N SER A 146 4.78 4.51 -2.61
CA SER A 146 5.20 5.86 -2.96
C SER A 146 6.52 6.21 -2.25
N GLU A 147 6.72 5.76 -1.01
CA GLU A 147 7.99 5.90 -0.29
C GLU A 147 9.16 5.19 -0.99
N SER A 148 8.95 3.96 -1.48
CA SER A 148 9.96 3.19 -2.22
C SER A 148 10.37 3.88 -3.52
N LEU A 149 9.39 4.37 -4.29
CA LEU A 149 9.67 5.10 -5.52
C LEU A 149 10.36 6.45 -5.23
N ASN A 150 9.93 7.15 -4.18
CA ASN A 150 10.61 8.35 -3.71
C ASN A 150 12.07 8.06 -3.39
N ASN A 151 12.38 6.92 -2.77
CA ASN A 151 13.76 6.51 -2.47
C ASN A 151 14.58 6.22 -3.74
N VAL A 152 14.01 5.58 -4.75
CA VAL A 152 14.66 5.38 -6.06
C VAL A 152 15.00 6.72 -6.70
N LEU A 153 14.11 7.70 -6.58
CA LEU A 153 14.28 9.04 -7.15
C LEU A 153 15.07 9.99 -6.26
N ARG A 154 15.66 9.52 -5.15
CA ARG A 154 16.43 10.37 -4.22
C ARG A 154 17.62 11.06 -4.89
N GLY A 155 18.33 10.35 -5.76
CA GLY A 155 19.44 10.91 -6.54
C GLY A 155 19.00 11.95 -7.58
N ALA A 156 17.76 11.82 -8.09
CA ALA A 156 17.22 12.77 -9.06
C ALA A 156 16.90 14.13 -8.42
N ARG A 157 16.65 14.21 -7.11
CA ARG A 157 16.18 15.45 -6.42
C ARG A 157 17.16 16.64 -6.46
N LEU A 158 18.42 16.40 -6.85
CA LEU A 158 19.44 17.43 -7.05
C LEU A 158 19.55 17.90 -8.50
N LEU A 159 18.91 17.18 -9.43
CA LEU A 159 18.95 17.46 -10.86
C LEU A 159 17.92 18.53 -11.23
N PRO A 160 18.06 19.18 -12.40
CA PRO A 160 17.02 20.05 -12.94
C PRO A 160 15.68 19.31 -13.04
N ILE A 161 14.58 20.05 -12.85
CA ILE A 161 13.21 19.52 -12.88
C ILE A 161 12.96 18.65 -14.12
N LYS A 162 13.35 19.14 -15.31
CA LYS A 162 13.21 18.41 -16.57
C LYS A 162 13.90 17.04 -16.53
N VAL A 163 15.09 16.95 -15.93
CA VAL A 163 15.83 15.69 -15.82
C VAL A 163 15.12 14.74 -14.86
N CYS A 164 14.57 15.24 -13.75
CA CYS A 164 13.76 14.44 -12.83
C CYS A 164 12.55 13.82 -13.54
N ILE A 165 11.83 14.63 -14.33
CA ILE A 165 10.66 14.20 -15.10
C ILE A 165 11.08 13.14 -16.13
N ASN A 166 12.12 13.41 -16.92
CA ASN A 166 12.59 12.48 -17.95
C ASN A 166 13.04 11.14 -17.37
N LEU A 167 13.87 11.14 -16.33
CA LEU A 167 14.33 9.91 -15.67
C LEU A 167 13.15 9.10 -15.13
N SER A 168 12.19 9.78 -14.51
CA SER A 168 10.99 9.13 -13.99
C SER A 168 10.13 8.56 -15.12
N PHE A 169 9.88 9.33 -16.19
CA PHE A 169 9.11 8.91 -17.35
C PHE A 169 9.71 7.67 -18.03
N TYR A 170 10.99 7.71 -18.40
CA TYR A 170 11.61 6.56 -19.07
C TYR A 170 11.70 5.34 -18.14
N ARG A 171 11.86 5.55 -16.82
CA ARG A 171 11.78 4.45 -15.85
C ARG A 171 10.39 3.84 -15.80
N ILE A 172 9.33 4.64 -15.87
CA ILE A 172 7.94 4.16 -15.96
C ILE A 172 7.74 3.33 -17.21
N VAL A 173 8.18 3.82 -18.36
CA VAL A 173 8.06 3.10 -19.64
C VAL A 173 8.77 1.75 -19.57
N GLN A 174 10.00 1.70 -19.07
CA GLN A 174 10.75 0.46 -18.88
C GLN A 174 10.02 -0.53 -17.96
N LEU A 175 9.53 -0.06 -16.82
CA LEU A 175 8.77 -0.89 -15.88
C LEU A 175 7.47 -1.40 -16.50
N PHE A 176 6.74 -0.55 -17.23
CA PHE A 176 5.52 -0.92 -17.92
C PHE A 176 5.76 -2.03 -18.94
N GLN A 177 6.80 -1.91 -19.78
CA GLN A 177 7.13 -2.94 -20.75
C GLN A 177 7.51 -4.26 -20.07
N ARG A 178 8.32 -4.21 -19.01
CA ARG A 178 8.67 -5.40 -18.22
C ARG A 178 7.44 -6.06 -17.61
N TYR A 179 6.55 -5.30 -16.97
CA TYR A 179 5.37 -5.86 -16.32
C TYR A 179 4.33 -6.34 -17.32
N LYS A 180 4.23 -5.70 -18.49
CA LYS A 180 3.44 -6.18 -19.62
C LYS A 180 3.89 -7.55 -20.08
N GLN A 181 5.20 -7.76 -20.28
CA GLN A 181 5.74 -9.08 -20.59
C GLN A 181 5.39 -10.09 -19.51
N VAL A 182 5.62 -9.78 -18.23
CA VAL A 182 5.26 -10.67 -17.12
C VAL A 182 3.76 -11.01 -17.11
N ALA A 183 2.89 -10.06 -17.43
CA ALA A 183 1.44 -10.28 -17.51
C ALA A 183 1.07 -11.20 -18.67
N HIS A 184 1.69 -11.04 -19.84
CA HIS A 184 1.45 -11.92 -21.00
C HIS A 184 1.85 -13.38 -20.76
N HIS A 185 2.84 -13.63 -19.90
CA HIS A 185 3.25 -14.99 -19.54
C HIS A 185 2.44 -15.61 -18.39
N CYS A 186 1.46 -14.89 -17.82
CA CYS A 186 0.58 -15.48 -16.81
C CYS A 186 -0.47 -16.36 -17.49
N ASN A 187 -0.42 -17.67 -17.26
CA ASN A 187 -1.31 -18.67 -17.86
C ASN A 187 -2.29 -19.32 -16.87
N THR A 188 -2.24 -18.95 -15.59
CA THR A 188 -3.14 -19.40 -14.54
C THR A 188 -4.37 -18.50 -14.42
N ALA A 189 -5.45 -18.96 -13.77
CA ALA A 189 -6.66 -18.14 -13.59
C ALA A 189 -6.43 -16.87 -12.73
N LEU A 190 -5.49 -16.93 -11.76
CA LEU A 190 -5.06 -15.77 -10.98
C LEU A 190 -3.56 -15.52 -11.15
N PRO A 191 -3.08 -14.26 -11.08
CA PRO A 191 -1.66 -13.94 -11.08
C PRO A 191 -0.95 -14.57 -9.87
N PRO A 192 0.37 -14.87 -9.95
CA PRO A 192 1.09 -15.65 -8.93
C PRO A 192 0.93 -15.16 -7.48
N HIS A 193 0.91 -13.84 -7.26
CA HIS A 193 0.72 -13.29 -5.91
C HIS A 193 -0.69 -13.56 -5.36
N HIS A 194 -1.72 -13.41 -6.18
CA HIS A 194 -3.10 -13.70 -5.79
C HIS A 194 -3.32 -15.21 -5.66
N TRP A 195 -2.69 -16.01 -6.51
CA TRP A 195 -2.70 -17.47 -6.39
C TRP A 195 -2.11 -17.93 -5.05
N SER A 196 -0.95 -17.39 -4.66
CA SER A 196 -0.35 -17.69 -3.36
C SER A 196 -1.26 -17.32 -2.17
N LYS A 197 -1.93 -16.16 -2.23
CA LYS A 197 -2.92 -15.75 -1.22
C LYS A 197 -4.16 -16.66 -1.19
N PHE A 198 -4.61 -17.09 -2.36
CA PHE A 198 -5.71 -18.04 -2.49
C PHE A 198 -5.37 -19.37 -1.81
N MET A 199 -4.21 -19.93 -2.14
CA MET A 199 -3.72 -21.18 -1.55
C MET A 199 -3.53 -21.07 -0.03
N GLU A 200 -3.06 -19.92 0.47
CA GLU A 200 -2.99 -19.67 1.92
C GLU A 200 -4.38 -19.69 2.57
N ALA A 201 -5.36 -19.03 1.93
CA ALA A 201 -6.74 -19.01 2.42
C ALA A 201 -7.40 -20.39 2.35
N GLU A 202 -7.16 -21.17 1.29
CA GLU A 202 -7.56 -22.58 1.14
C GLU A 202 -7.00 -23.43 2.28
N ARG A 203 -5.70 -23.34 2.55
CA ARG A 203 -5.07 -24.09 3.65
C ARG A 203 -5.70 -23.74 5.00
N HIS A 204 -6.01 -22.46 5.23
CA HIS A 204 -6.71 -22.05 6.44
C HIS A 204 -8.18 -22.50 6.49
N ALA A 205 -8.83 -22.70 5.35
CA ALA A 205 -10.21 -23.13 5.26
C ALA A 205 -10.42 -24.56 5.78
N GLN A 206 -9.43 -25.44 5.56
CA GLN A 206 -9.50 -26.87 5.89
C GLN A 206 -9.76 -27.17 7.38
N GLY A 207 -9.35 -26.28 8.29
CA GLY A 207 -9.52 -26.49 9.72
C GLY A 207 -10.83 -25.96 10.30
N HIS A 208 -11.63 -25.22 9.53
CA HIS A 208 -12.80 -24.55 10.05
C HIS A 208 -13.96 -25.53 10.24
N HIS A 209 -14.67 -25.39 11.35
CA HIS A 209 -15.93 -26.09 11.56
C HIS A 209 -17.08 -25.25 11.01
N ILE A 210 -18.01 -25.91 10.31
CA ILE A 210 -19.11 -25.25 9.59
C ILE A 210 -20.43 -25.78 10.13
N ASP A 211 -21.24 -24.87 10.64
CA ASP A 211 -22.64 -25.08 10.95
C ASP A 211 -23.46 -24.48 9.79
N GLU A 212 -24.11 -25.34 9.00
CA GLU A 212 -25.06 -24.91 7.98
C GLU A 212 -26.37 -24.51 8.66
N LEU A 213 -26.73 -23.22 8.54
CA LEU A 213 -27.97 -22.70 9.13
C LEU A 213 -29.09 -22.67 8.10
N ASN A 214 -28.76 -22.35 6.84
CA ASN A 214 -29.71 -22.34 5.72
C ASN A 214 -28.94 -22.50 4.39
N TYR A 215 -29.07 -23.68 3.75
CA TYR A 215 -28.41 -23.97 2.48
C TYR A 215 -28.92 -23.12 1.32
N THR A 216 -30.24 -22.91 1.24
CA THR A 216 -30.90 -22.22 0.11
C THR A 216 -30.60 -20.73 0.10
N ASP A 217 -30.53 -20.09 1.26
CA ASP A 217 -30.18 -18.68 1.39
C ASP A 217 -28.67 -18.47 1.56
N GLY A 218 -27.89 -19.55 1.67
CA GLY A 218 -26.44 -19.51 1.75
C GLY A 218 -25.92 -18.96 3.09
N VAL A 219 -26.58 -19.26 4.21
CA VAL A 219 -26.24 -18.75 5.54
C VAL A 219 -25.51 -19.82 6.35
N TYR A 220 -24.29 -19.51 6.76
CA TYR A 220 -23.41 -20.44 7.47
C TYR A 220 -22.77 -19.78 8.68
N LYS A 221 -22.63 -20.54 9.77
CA LYS A 221 -21.81 -20.17 10.93
C LYS A 221 -20.51 -20.97 10.89
N ILE A 222 -19.39 -20.27 11.04
CA ILE A 222 -18.05 -20.81 10.91
C ILE A 222 -17.35 -20.63 12.25
N VAL A 223 -16.83 -21.72 12.81
CA VAL A 223 -15.99 -21.69 13.99
C VAL A 223 -14.56 -21.97 13.57
N THR A 224 -13.71 -20.95 13.71
CA THR A 224 -12.29 -21.07 13.33
C THR A 224 -11.54 -22.02 14.24
N THR A 225 -10.64 -22.84 13.67
CA THR A 225 -9.79 -23.75 14.45
C THR A 225 -8.98 -22.98 15.48
N ARG A 226 -8.90 -23.49 16.71
CA ARG A 226 -7.94 -22.97 17.69
C ARG A 226 -6.52 -23.39 17.28
N GLN A 227 -5.64 -22.41 17.17
CA GLN A 227 -4.22 -22.60 16.91
C GLN A 227 -3.46 -22.66 18.25
N LEU A 228 -2.31 -23.35 18.25
CA LEU A 228 -1.44 -23.51 19.43
C LEU A 228 -0.94 -22.16 20.01
N ASN A 229 -0.92 -21.11 19.21
CA ASN A 229 -0.54 -19.75 19.62
C ASN A 229 -1.68 -18.95 20.28
N GLY A 230 -2.79 -19.60 20.65
CA GLY A 230 -3.95 -18.96 21.28
C GLY A 230 -4.84 -18.14 20.34
N LYS A 231 -4.60 -18.18 19.02
CA LYS A 231 -5.48 -17.56 18.00
C LYS A 231 -6.55 -18.55 17.52
N GLY A 232 -7.65 -18.03 16.97
CA GLY A 232 -8.76 -18.86 16.47
C GLY A 232 -9.84 -19.10 17.53
N GLY A 233 -10.78 -20.01 17.27
CA GLY A 233 -11.98 -20.18 18.10
C GLY A 233 -12.99 -19.04 17.98
N HIS A 234 -12.81 -18.15 16.99
CA HIS A 234 -13.77 -17.10 16.67
C HIS A 234 -14.92 -17.66 15.83
N VAL A 235 -16.11 -17.16 16.12
CA VAL A 235 -17.32 -17.43 15.35
C VAL A 235 -17.49 -16.35 14.30
N HIS A 236 -17.77 -16.77 13.07
CA HIS A 236 -18.05 -15.88 11.93
C HIS A 236 -19.29 -16.36 11.19
N THR A 237 -20.18 -15.43 10.84
CA THR A 237 -21.24 -15.69 9.85
C THR A 237 -20.71 -15.40 8.45
N VAL A 238 -21.08 -16.27 7.50
CA VAL A 238 -20.89 -16.12 6.06
C VAL A 238 -22.26 -16.07 5.40
N LEU A 239 -22.49 -15.04 4.59
CA LEU A 239 -23.62 -14.92 3.68
C LEU A 239 -23.07 -15.16 2.27
N TYR A 240 -23.17 -16.41 1.81
CA TYR A 240 -22.42 -16.93 0.68
C TYR A 240 -22.73 -16.18 -0.62
N TYR A 241 -24.02 -16.02 -0.94
CA TYR A 241 -24.48 -15.35 -2.16
C TYR A 241 -24.25 -13.84 -2.13
N GLU A 242 -24.31 -13.22 -0.95
CA GLU A 242 -24.03 -11.79 -0.76
C GLU A 242 -22.52 -11.47 -0.81
N LYS A 243 -21.66 -12.50 -0.85
CA LYS A 243 -20.20 -12.39 -0.74
C LYS A 243 -19.78 -11.63 0.53
N ASP A 244 -20.52 -11.82 1.61
CA ASP A 244 -20.29 -11.18 2.90
C ASP A 244 -19.77 -12.18 3.94
N CYS A 245 -18.85 -11.70 4.79
CA CYS A 245 -18.43 -12.44 5.96
C CYS A 245 -18.18 -11.48 7.12
N THR A 246 -18.69 -11.79 8.30
CA THR A 246 -18.48 -11.00 9.54
C THR A 246 -17.01 -10.83 9.95
N CYS A 247 -16.09 -11.60 9.36
CA CYS A 247 -14.66 -11.35 9.55
C CYS A 247 -14.19 -10.05 8.89
N GLY A 248 -14.97 -9.50 7.95
CA GLY A 248 -14.76 -8.26 7.19
C GLY A 248 -13.69 -8.35 6.10
N LYS A 249 -12.95 -9.47 6.01
CA LYS A 249 -11.83 -9.61 5.06
C LYS A 249 -12.31 -9.80 3.62
N TRP A 250 -13.44 -10.47 3.42
CA TRP A 250 -13.94 -10.77 2.07
C TRP A 250 -14.29 -9.48 1.33
N GLN A 251 -15.07 -8.64 1.99
CA GLN A 251 -15.51 -7.33 1.54
C GLN A 251 -14.31 -6.38 1.42
N MET A 252 -13.48 -6.32 2.45
CA MET A 252 -12.34 -5.40 2.49
C MET A 252 -11.30 -5.70 1.41
N HIS A 253 -11.02 -6.97 1.08
CA HIS A 253 -10.06 -7.30 0.02
C HIS A 253 -10.70 -7.55 -1.34
N ARG A 254 -12.03 -7.63 -1.42
CA ARG A 254 -12.78 -8.15 -2.57
C ARG A 254 -12.25 -9.52 -3.03
N PHE A 255 -11.83 -10.32 -2.06
CA PHE A 255 -11.14 -11.58 -2.28
C PHE A 255 -11.62 -12.58 -1.23
N PRO A 256 -11.96 -13.82 -1.60
CA PRO A 256 -12.56 -14.76 -0.66
C PRO A 256 -11.65 -14.99 0.55
N CYS A 257 -12.23 -14.86 1.74
CA CYS A 257 -11.55 -15.21 2.98
C CYS A 257 -11.60 -16.73 3.21
N SER A 258 -10.79 -17.26 4.12
CA SER A 258 -10.78 -18.71 4.40
C SER A 258 -12.13 -19.26 4.87
N HIS A 259 -12.98 -18.45 5.51
CA HIS A 259 -14.34 -18.85 5.88
C HIS A 259 -15.24 -19.05 4.65
N ALA A 260 -15.17 -18.12 3.69
CA ALA A 260 -15.93 -18.20 2.45
C ALA A 260 -15.51 -19.40 1.61
N ILE A 261 -14.20 -19.66 1.52
CA ILE A 261 -13.65 -20.85 0.84
C ILE A 261 -14.11 -22.13 1.55
N ALA A 262 -14.13 -22.16 2.88
CA ALA A 262 -14.60 -23.33 3.64
C ALA A 262 -16.07 -23.65 3.31
N VAL A 263 -16.94 -22.63 3.29
CA VAL A 263 -18.34 -22.76 2.88
C VAL A 263 -18.45 -23.23 1.43
N CYS A 264 -17.67 -22.65 0.52
CA CYS A 264 -17.65 -23.07 -0.89
C CYS A 264 -17.37 -24.56 -1.05
N ARG A 265 -16.35 -25.06 -0.34
CA ARG A 265 -15.98 -26.48 -0.36
C ARG A 265 -17.05 -27.37 0.24
N HIS A 266 -17.66 -26.94 1.36
CA HIS A 266 -18.78 -27.65 1.98
C HIS A 266 -19.97 -27.82 1.03
N ARG A 267 -20.21 -26.82 0.18
CA ARG A 267 -21.27 -26.86 -0.84
C ARG A 267 -20.93 -27.66 -2.10
N GLY A 268 -19.66 -28.01 -2.30
CA GLY A 268 -19.16 -28.63 -3.54
C GLY A 268 -18.92 -27.64 -4.68
N ASP A 269 -18.97 -26.33 -4.41
CA ASP A 269 -18.78 -25.28 -5.39
C ASP A 269 -17.29 -25.00 -5.66
N ASN A 270 -16.96 -24.44 -6.82
CA ASN A 270 -15.58 -24.07 -7.16
C ASN A 270 -15.16 -22.74 -6.51
N ALA A 271 -14.20 -22.79 -5.57
CA ALA A 271 -13.77 -21.62 -4.81
C ALA A 271 -13.10 -20.51 -5.65
N ILE A 272 -12.60 -20.81 -6.86
CA ILE A 272 -12.07 -19.78 -7.77
C ILE A 272 -13.18 -18.83 -8.23
N ASP A 273 -14.43 -19.29 -8.34
CA ASP A 273 -15.55 -18.48 -8.82
C ASP A 273 -16.00 -17.42 -7.79
N LEU A 274 -15.54 -17.55 -6.54
CA LEU A 274 -15.72 -16.52 -5.52
C LEU A 274 -14.78 -15.32 -5.69
N VAL A 275 -13.73 -15.45 -6.50
CA VAL A 275 -12.76 -14.38 -6.72
C VAL A 275 -13.34 -13.32 -7.64
N ASP A 276 -13.29 -12.06 -7.21
CA ASP A 276 -13.75 -10.92 -8.01
C ASP A 276 -12.90 -10.78 -9.30
N GLU A 277 -13.54 -10.44 -10.43
CA GLU A 277 -12.90 -10.33 -11.74
C GLU A 277 -11.67 -9.42 -11.71
N VAL A 278 -11.66 -8.40 -10.84
CA VAL A 278 -10.53 -7.46 -10.66
C VAL A 278 -9.20 -8.14 -10.29
N HIS A 279 -9.24 -9.34 -9.74
CA HIS A 279 -8.06 -10.10 -9.32
C HIS A 279 -7.58 -11.14 -10.33
N THR A 280 -8.33 -11.36 -11.40
CA THR A 280 -8.06 -12.40 -12.41
C THR A 280 -6.87 -12.05 -13.30
N THR A 281 -6.28 -13.07 -13.92
CA THR A 281 -5.21 -12.88 -14.91
C THR A 281 -5.67 -12.10 -16.13
N LYS A 282 -6.93 -12.29 -16.55
CA LYS A 282 -7.56 -11.51 -17.63
C LYS A 282 -7.49 -10.01 -17.35
N THR A 283 -7.95 -9.57 -16.17
CA THR A 283 -7.92 -8.15 -15.80
C THR A 283 -6.49 -7.64 -15.63
N TYR A 284 -5.59 -8.48 -15.10
CA TYR A 284 -4.17 -8.17 -14.99
C TYR A 284 -3.53 -7.89 -16.36
N MET A 285 -3.80 -8.71 -17.38
CA MET A 285 -3.33 -8.48 -18.74
C MET A 285 -3.95 -7.22 -19.36
N ALA A 286 -5.26 -7.02 -19.19
CA ALA A 286 -5.98 -5.86 -19.72
C ALA A 286 -5.42 -4.54 -19.19
N GLN A 287 -4.89 -4.51 -17.96
CA GLN A 287 -4.24 -3.32 -17.39
C GLN A 287 -3.01 -2.84 -18.20
N TYR A 288 -2.36 -3.73 -18.94
CA TYR A 288 -1.17 -3.42 -19.76
C TYR A 288 -1.48 -3.30 -21.26
N SER A 289 -2.76 -3.18 -21.63
CA SER A 289 -3.21 -2.98 -23.01
C SER A 289 -2.82 -1.60 -23.58
N GLY A 290 -2.60 -0.61 -22.71
CA GLY A 290 -2.20 0.75 -23.07
C GLY A 290 -0.82 0.82 -23.75
N LYS A 291 -0.54 2.00 -24.32
CA LYS A 291 0.71 2.30 -25.04
C LYS A 291 1.29 3.61 -24.53
N PHE A 292 2.62 3.65 -24.44
CA PHE A 292 3.36 4.90 -24.28
C PHE A 292 3.75 5.42 -25.66
N TYR A 293 3.67 6.73 -25.83
CA TYR A 293 4.17 7.43 -27.00
C TYR A 293 5.45 8.20 -26.65
N PRO A 294 6.37 8.37 -27.61
CA PRO A 294 7.52 9.24 -27.42
C PRO A 294 7.08 10.67 -27.11
N ILE A 295 7.84 11.36 -26.24
CA ILE A 295 7.64 12.79 -26.01
C ILE A 295 8.04 13.52 -27.29
N HIS A 296 7.13 14.34 -27.83
CA HIS A 296 7.39 15.14 -29.03
C HIS A 296 8.51 16.16 -28.82
N HIS A 297 9.13 16.61 -29.92
CA HIS A 297 10.15 17.66 -29.87
C HIS A 297 9.59 18.93 -29.20
N LYS A 298 10.44 19.65 -28.45
CA LYS A 298 10.05 20.80 -27.63
C LYS A 298 9.34 21.91 -28.42
N ASP A 299 9.64 22.04 -29.70
CA ASP A 299 9.09 23.09 -30.57
C ASP A 299 7.60 22.86 -30.90
N TYR A 300 7.09 21.65 -30.68
CA TYR A 300 5.66 21.34 -30.81
C TYR A 300 4.87 21.61 -29.52
N TRP A 301 5.52 22.04 -28.44
CA TRP A 301 4.86 22.25 -27.15
C TRP A 301 4.20 23.63 -27.12
N THR A 302 3.00 23.71 -26.55
CA THR A 302 2.32 24.99 -26.32
C THR A 302 3.10 25.84 -25.32
N ASN A 303 3.38 27.10 -25.69
CA ASN A 303 3.98 28.05 -24.76
C ASN A 303 2.97 28.42 -23.67
N GLN A 304 3.36 28.22 -22.41
CA GLN A 304 2.51 28.48 -21.24
C GLN A 304 2.57 29.94 -20.76
N GLY A 305 3.47 30.77 -21.31
CA GLY A 305 3.60 32.19 -20.96
C GLY A 305 4.29 32.46 -19.61
N TRP A 306 4.86 31.43 -18.97
CA TRP A 306 5.61 31.55 -17.73
C TRP A 306 6.80 30.57 -17.70
N GLU A 307 7.83 30.91 -16.92
CA GLU A 307 9.04 30.10 -16.77
C GLU A 307 9.36 29.87 -15.29
N ILE A 308 9.79 28.64 -14.96
CA ILE A 308 10.27 28.31 -13.62
C ILE A 308 11.69 28.85 -13.47
N GLN A 309 11.87 29.81 -12.56
CA GLN A 309 13.17 30.42 -12.28
C GLN A 309 13.99 29.56 -11.31
N ALA A 310 15.25 29.30 -11.67
CA ALA A 310 16.19 28.57 -10.83
C ALA A 310 16.91 29.53 -9.85
N ASP A 311 16.93 29.17 -8.57
CA ASP A 311 17.67 29.88 -7.54
C ASP A 311 19.01 29.15 -7.28
N TYR A 312 20.03 29.54 -8.05
CA TYR A 312 21.36 28.93 -7.98
C TYR A 312 22.11 29.22 -6.67
N SER A 313 21.69 30.23 -5.90
CA SER A 313 22.25 30.50 -4.56
C SER A 313 22.08 29.28 -3.63
N ARG A 314 21.05 28.45 -3.86
CA ARG A 314 20.77 27.22 -3.10
C ARG A 314 21.77 26.08 -3.34
N LEU A 315 22.59 26.19 -4.39
CA LEU A 315 23.67 25.25 -4.68
C LEU A 315 24.99 25.68 -4.01
N ILE A 316 25.07 26.93 -3.58
CA ILE A 316 26.25 27.49 -2.91
C ILE A 316 26.17 27.12 -1.42
N ASN A 317 27.13 26.32 -0.96
CA ASN A 317 27.15 25.77 0.39
C ASN A 317 27.69 26.85 1.35
N HIS A 318 26.84 27.52 2.12
CA HIS A 318 27.27 28.50 3.14
C HIS A 318 27.77 27.85 4.45
N GLU A 319 27.60 26.54 4.64
CA GLU A 319 28.02 25.83 5.85
C GLU A 319 29.10 24.76 5.55
N ARG A 320 30.12 24.68 6.42
CA ARG A 320 31.13 23.61 6.38
C ARG A 320 30.48 22.27 6.72
N GLY A 321 30.35 21.38 5.73
CA GLY A 321 29.91 19.99 5.93
C GLY A 321 29.07 19.45 4.78
N ARG A 322 28.91 18.10 4.72
CA ARG A 322 28.01 17.45 3.76
C ARG A 322 26.57 17.80 4.11
N ARG A 323 25.82 18.34 3.14
CA ARG A 323 24.38 18.60 3.26
C ARG A 323 23.67 17.31 3.73
N ARG A 324 22.89 17.35 4.82
CA ARG A 324 22.18 16.16 5.32
C ARG A 324 21.23 15.62 4.25
N GLU A 325 21.62 14.54 3.59
CA GLU A 325 20.88 13.87 2.51
C GLU A 325 19.70 13.02 3.03
N SER A 326 19.80 12.51 4.25
CA SER A 326 18.75 11.73 4.91
C SER A 326 17.73 12.63 5.61
N ARG A 327 16.48 12.16 5.66
CA ARG A 327 15.45 12.66 6.58
C ARG A 327 15.93 12.41 8.03
N ILE A 328 15.53 13.27 8.97
CA ILE A 328 15.74 13.04 10.40
C ILE A 328 15.07 11.70 10.74
N GLN A 329 15.87 10.75 11.23
CA GLN A 329 15.35 9.45 11.64
C GLN A 329 14.34 9.64 12.75
N ASN A 330 13.14 9.09 12.56
CA ASN A 330 12.14 9.02 13.62
C ASN A 330 11.81 7.55 13.93
N GLU A 331 10.77 7.28 14.74
CA GLU A 331 10.47 5.90 15.13
C GLU A 331 10.03 5.01 13.96
N MET A 332 9.67 5.58 12.80
CA MET A 332 9.40 4.81 11.58
C MET A 332 10.66 4.25 10.92
N ASP A 333 11.82 4.86 11.21
CA ASP A 333 13.13 4.43 10.68
C ASP A 333 13.82 3.42 11.60
N LEU A 334 13.30 3.24 12.82
CA LEU A 334 13.79 2.28 13.80
C LEU A 334 13.21 0.89 13.51
N ARG A 335 14.10 -0.10 13.29
CA ARG A 335 13.70 -1.51 13.17
C ARG A 335 13.11 -2.00 14.49
N HIS A 336 12.06 -2.82 14.40
CA HIS A 336 11.60 -3.58 15.55
C HIS A 336 12.66 -4.60 15.97
N PRO A 337 12.90 -4.82 17.28
CA PRO A 337 13.89 -5.80 17.76
C PRO A 337 13.67 -7.21 17.20
N ASP A 338 12.42 -7.55 16.89
CA ASP A 338 12.00 -8.87 16.41
C ASP A 338 12.17 -9.05 14.89
N GLU A 339 12.56 -8.01 14.14
CA GLU A 339 12.84 -8.16 12.71
C GLU A 339 14.27 -8.68 12.48
N PRO A 340 14.45 -9.92 11.95
CA PRO A 340 15.77 -10.47 11.74
C PRO A 340 16.58 -9.59 10.78
N ARG A 341 17.83 -9.32 11.16
CA ARG A 341 18.78 -8.59 10.30
C ARG A 341 19.03 -9.42 9.04
N ARG A 342 18.77 -8.81 7.89
CA ARG A 342 19.10 -9.38 6.57
C ARG A 342 20.40 -8.75 6.08
N CYS A 343 21.26 -9.58 5.51
CA CYS A 343 22.50 -9.14 4.89
C CYS A 343 22.21 -8.14 3.76
N GLY A 344 22.86 -6.96 3.79
CA GLY A 344 22.68 -5.93 2.77
C GLY A 344 23.30 -6.25 1.39
N ARG A 345 23.78 -7.48 1.17
CA ARG A 345 24.39 -7.94 -0.10
C ARG A 345 23.65 -9.14 -0.70
N CYS A 346 23.26 -10.13 0.11
CA CYS A 346 22.53 -11.33 -0.34
C CYS A 346 21.12 -11.47 0.25
N HIS A 347 20.72 -10.56 1.15
CA HIS A 347 19.40 -10.50 1.80
C HIS A 347 19.00 -11.73 2.65
N GLN A 348 19.92 -12.67 2.89
CA GLN A 348 19.76 -13.78 3.84
C GLN A 348 19.87 -13.30 5.29
N THR A 349 19.31 -14.07 6.23
CA THR A 349 19.44 -13.85 7.67
C THR A 349 20.80 -14.35 8.17
N ASP A 350 21.09 -14.15 9.46
CA ASP A 350 22.25 -14.72 10.19
C ASP A 350 23.63 -14.09 9.93
N HIS A 351 23.75 -13.20 8.95
CA HIS A 351 24.97 -12.42 8.76
C HIS A 351 24.70 -11.00 8.25
N ASN A 352 25.68 -10.13 8.43
CA ASN A 352 25.64 -8.75 7.94
C ASN A 352 26.47 -8.61 6.65
N ARG A 353 26.42 -7.43 6.02
CA ARG A 353 27.16 -7.16 4.77
C ARG A 353 28.69 -7.33 4.91
N ARG A 354 29.25 -7.04 6.09
CA ARG A 354 30.71 -7.15 6.34
C ARG A 354 31.16 -8.62 6.38
N ASN A 355 30.29 -9.49 6.88
CA ASN A 355 30.57 -10.92 7.04
C ASN A 355 29.91 -11.75 5.92
N CYS A 356 29.54 -11.10 4.81
CA CYS A 356 28.91 -11.77 3.70
C CYS A 356 29.96 -12.43 2.83
N GLN A 357 29.98 -13.77 2.83
CA GLN A 357 30.87 -14.58 2.01
C GLN A 357 30.54 -14.49 0.51
N ASN A 358 29.37 -13.96 0.13
CA ASN A 358 29.08 -13.66 -1.28
C ASN A 358 29.91 -12.44 -1.73
N THR A 359 30.90 -12.66 -2.59
CA THR A 359 31.75 -11.63 -3.20
C THR A 359 31.07 -10.89 -4.35
N HIS A 360 29.98 -11.43 -4.88
CA HIS A 360 29.14 -10.79 -5.90
C HIS A 360 27.81 -10.33 -5.28
N PRO A 361 27.31 -9.11 -5.61
CA PRO A 361 25.87 -8.83 -5.49
C PRO A 361 25.14 -9.96 -6.22
N ARG A 362 23.98 -10.40 -5.73
CA ARG A 362 23.18 -11.34 -6.50
C ARG A 362 22.98 -10.72 -7.89
N VAL A 363 23.58 -11.33 -8.90
CA VAL A 363 23.16 -11.10 -10.28
C VAL A 363 21.76 -11.69 -10.28
N ASP A 364 20.75 -10.86 -10.53
CA ASP A 364 19.41 -11.34 -10.82
C ASP A 364 19.46 -12.03 -12.19
N ASN A 365 20.08 -13.20 -12.26
CA ASN A 365 20.05 -14.08 -13.43
C ASN A 365 19.19 -15.28 -13.08
N GLU A 366 18.11 -15.39 -13.86
CA GLU A 366 17.56 -16.62 -14.45
C GLU A 366 17.91 -17.94 -13.74
N VAL A 367 16.87 -18.61 -13.24
CA VAL A 367 16.80 -20.08 -13.36
C VAL A 367 15.36 -20.46 -13.71
N ASP A 368 15.27 -21.00 -14.91
CA ASP A 368 14.26 -21.86 -15.49
C ASP A 368 13.51 -22.76 -14.52
N SER A 369 12.19 -22.73 -14.60
CA SER A 369 11.28 -23.84 -14.96
C SER A 369 9.86 -23.30 -15.08
#